data_AF-A0A1J4LYS0-F1
#
_entry.id   AF-A0A1J4LYS0-F1
#
_cell.length_a   1.000
_cell.length_b   1.000
_cell.length_c   1.000
_cell.angle_alpha   90.00
_cell.angle_beta   90.00
_cell.angle_gamma   90.00
#
_symmetry.space_group_name_H-M   'P 1'
#
loop_
_entity.id
_entity.type
_entity.pdbx_description
1 polymer ?
#
loop_
_entity_poly.entity_id
_entity_poly.type
_entity_poly.pdbx_seq_one_letter_code
_entity_poly.pdbx_strand_id
1 'polypeptide(L)'
;MDKEALPRWGWLLVGLFATAMIANLLNFTVLGPAGLGPDFQVVTIITAMSPVLIYVGVWYDEDRQHYWEQPREHIIGDVLFVIVGAALGSALALVAIVGFGLWQILQDIIAMGAGFMLSWGLFWWRNPNLYRYEAE
;
A
#
# COMPACT_ATOMS: atom_id res chain seq x y z
N MET A 1 4.89 -15.38 -12.96
CA MET A 1 4.76 -14.05 -13.59
C MET A 1 6.11 -13.74 -14.19
N ASP A 2 6.18 -13.48 -15.48
CA ASP A 2 7.47 -13.34 -16.17
C ASP A 2 8.00 -11.91 -15.98
N LYS A 3 9.16 -11.77 -15.32
CA LYS A 3 9.78 -10.46 -15.05
C LYS A 3 10.20 -9.74 -16.33
N GLU A 4 10.46 -10.52 -17.39
CA GLU A 4 10.97 -10.00 -18.66
C GLU A 4 9.84 -9.52 -19.58
N ALA A 5 8.59 -9.88 -19.29
CA ALA A 5 7.45 -9.52 -20.13
C ALA A 5 7.17 -8.00 -20.16
N LEU A 6 7.51 -7.28 -19.09
CA LEU A 6 7.33 -5.83 -18.96
C LEU A 6 8.46 -5.21 -18.14
N PRO A 7 8.79 -3.92 -18.33
CA PRO A 7 9.68 -3.19 -17.42
C PRO A 7 8.98 -2.94 -16.07
N ARG A 8 9.76 -2.62 -15.01
CA ARG A 8 9.25 -2.35 -13.64
C ARG A 8 8.02 -1.44 -13.61
N TRP A 9 8.05 -0.34 -14.36
CA TRP A 9 6.94 0.61 -14.46
C TRP A 9 5.69 -0.01 -15.10
N GLY A 10 5.83 -0.95 -16.03
CA GLY A 10 4.72 -1.65 -16.66
C GLY A 10 3.93 -2.48 -15.65
N TRP A 11 4.62 -3.30 -14.83
CA TRP A 11 3.95 -4.07 -13.78
C TRP A 11 3.41 -3.20 -12.65
N LEU A 12 4.09 -2.11 -12.29
CA LEU A 12 3.55 -1.12 -11.37
C LEU A 12 2.21 -0.56 -11.90
N LEU A 13 2.17 -0.12 -13.15
CA LEU A 13 0.95 0.42 -13.76
C LEU A 13 -0.18 -0.61 -13.80
N VAL A 14 0.11 -1.85 -14.20
CA VAL A 14 -0.88 -2.94 -14.22
C VAL A 14 -1.42 -3.21 -12.82
N GLY A 15 -0.54 -3.32 -11.82
CA GLY A 15 -0.95 -3.56 -10.44
C GLY A 15 -1.75 -2.40 -9.84
N LEU A 16 -1.29 -1.16 -10.07
CA LEU A 16 -1.98 0.05 -9.59
C LEU A 16 -3.34 0.21 -10.26
N PHE A 17 -3.44 -0.08 -11.56
CA PHE A 17 -4.71 -0.06 -12.27
C PHE A 17 -5.68 -1.12 -11.73
N ALA A 18 -5.23 -2.37 -11.58
CA ALA A 18 -6.06 -3.45 -11.06
C ALA A 18 -6.55 -3.15 -9.63
N THR A 19 -5.66 -2.68 -8.76
CA THR A 19 -6.02 -2.31 -7.38
C THR A 19 -6.90 -1.07 -7.30
N ALA A 20 -6.71 -0.09 -8.19
CA ALA A 20 -7.62 1.05 -8.30
C ALA A 20 -9.04 0.59 -8.69
N MET A 21 -9.18 -0.34 -9.64
CA MET A 21 -10.48 -0.91 -9.99
C MET A 21 -11.12 -1.63 -8.79
N ILE A 22 -10.35 -2.44 -8.07
CA ILE A 22 -10.81 -3.17 -6.88
C ILE A 22 -11.23 -2.18 -5.79
N ALA A 23 -10.43 -1.16 -5.51
CA ALA A 23 -10.72 -0.15 -4.50
C ALA A 23 -11.99 0.63 -4.84
N ASN A 24 -12.16 1.03 -6.11
CA ASN A 24 -13.38 1.70 -6.57
C ASN A 24 -14.61 0.79 -6.48
N LEU A 25 -14.47 -0.50 -6.82
CA LEU A 25 -15.54 -1.47 -6.67
C LEU A 25 -15.94 -1.64 -5.19
N LEU A 26 -14.98 -1.72 -4.28
CA LEU A 26 -15.22 -1.77 -2.83
C LEU A 26 -15.86 -0.48 -2.30
N ASN A 27 -15.38 0.68 -2.76
CA ASN A 27 -15.96 1.96 -2.43
C ASN A 27 -17.44 2.02 -2.85
N PHE A 28 -17.75 1.55 -4.05
CA PHE A 28 -19.11 1.54 -4.59
C PHE A 28 -20.03 0.50 -3.93
N THR A 29 -19.55 -0.72 -3.71
CA THR A 29 -20.38 -1.85 -3.24
C THR A 29 -20.45 -2.00 -1.72
N VAL A 30 -19.47 -1.47 -0.98
CA VAL A 30 -19.36 -1.65 0.48
C VAL A 30 -19.45 -0.31 1.19
N LEU A 31 -18.55 0.64 0.87
CA LEU A 31 -18.39 1.86 1.68
C LEU A 31 -19.50 2.88 1.42
N GLY A 32 -19.94 3.03 0.17
CA GLY A 32 -21.10 3.85 -0.19
C GLY A 32 -22.38 3.39 0.52
N PRO A 33 -22.76 2.10 0.43
CA PRO A 33 -23.90 1.55 1.17
C PRO A 33 -23.75 1.62 2.70
N ALA A 34 -22.52 1.61 3.22
CA ALA A 34 -22.25 1.77 4.65
C ALA A 34 -22.37 3.23 5.15
N GLY A 35 -22.62 4.19 4.25
CA GLY A 35 -22.81 5.60 4.60
C GLY A 35 -21.51 6.35 4.93
N LEU A 36 -20.36 5.82 4.51
CA LEU A 36 -19.07 6.49 4.72
C LEU A 36 -18.89 7.64 3.72
N GLY A 37 -18.39 8.77 4.22
CA GLY A 37 -18.19 9.98 3.42
C GLY A 37 -17.14 9.79 2.31
N PRO A 38 -17.17 10.64 1.26
CA PRO A 38 -16.21 10.59 0.14
C PRO A 38 -14.75 10.63 0.60
N ASP A 39 -14.48 11.32 1.71
CA ASP A 39 -13.13 11.51 2.27
C ASP A 39 -12.48 10.18 2.68
N PHE A 40 -13.25 9.13 2.98
CA PHE A 40 -12.70 7.81 3.33
C PHE A 40 -12.36 6.94 2.13
N GLN A 41 -12.74 7.34 0.91
CA GLN A 41 -12.43 6.57 -0.30
C GLN A 41 -10.92 6.48 -0.55
N VAL A 42 -10.18 7.54 -0.16
CA VAL A 42 -8.72 7.58 -0.30
C VAL A 42 -8.03 6.50 0.54
N VAL A 43 -8.59 6.17 1.71
CA VAL A 43 -8.08 5.12 2.60
C VAL A 43 -8.13 3.77 1.90
N THR A 44 -9.22 3.44 1.22
CA THR A 44 -9.38 2.19 0.47
C THR A 44 -8.39 2.12 -0.70
N ILE A 45 -8.21 3.24 -1.40
CA ILE A 45 -7.31 3.34 -2.56
C ILE A 45 -5.87 3.10 -2.10
N ILE A 46 -5.38 3.82 -1.09
CA ILE A 46 -3.99 3.65 -0.63
C ILE A 46 -3.77 2.27 0.01
N THR A 47 -4.76 1.74 0.72
CA THR A 47 -4.71 0.40 1.29
C THR A 47 -4.53 -0.67 0.21
N ALA A 48 -5.23 -0.53 -0.91
CA ALA A 48 -5.11 -1.44 -2.04
C ALA A 48 -3.81 -1.25 -2.84
N MET A 49 -3.34 0.00 -3.01
CA MET A 49 -2.15 0.31 -3.78
C MET A 49 -0.83 0.01 -3.05
N SER A 50 -0.82 0.12 -1.71
CA SER A 50 0.41 -0.05 -0.90
C SER A 50 1.10 -1.41 -1.11
N PRO A 51 0.38 -2.56 -1.13
CA PRO A 51 0.97 -3.83 -1.51
C PRO A 51 1.66 -3.79 -2.87
N VAL A 52 1.03 -3.21 -3.89
CA VAL A 52 1.61 -3.16 -5.24
C VAL A 52 2.93 -2.39 -5.24
N LEU A 53 2.95 -1.22 -4.60
CA LEU A 53 4.15 -0.38 -4.53
C LEU A 53 5.31 -1.09 -3.82
N ILE A 54 5.03 -1.81 -2.73
CA ILE A 54 6.04 -2.52 -1.94
C ILE A 54 6.49 -3.77 -2.69
N TYR A 55 5.57 -4.67 -3.05
CA TYR A 55 5.90 -5.99 -3.58
C TYR A 55 6.46 -5.94 -5.00
N VAL A 56 6.01 -5.01 -5.86
CA VAL A 56 6.64 -4.84 -7.18
C VAL A 56 8.07 -4.30 -7.02
N GLY A 57 8.32 -3.45 -6.02
CA GLY A 57 9.67 -3.00 -5.66
C GLY A 57 10.56 -4.17 -5.26
N VAL A 58 10.12 -4.99 -4.30
CA VAL A 58 10.84 -6.17 -3.81
C VAL A 58 11.03 -7.23 -4.90
N TRP A 59 10.09 -7.35 -5.83
CA TRP A 59 10.16 -8.33 -6.92
C TRP A 59 11.19 -7.96 -8.00
N TYR A 60 11.37 -6.66 -8.28
CA TYR A 60 12.35 -6.17 -9.26
C TYR A 60 13.76 -6.02 -8.73
N ASP A 61 13.90 -5.82 -7.42
CA ASP A 61 15.18 -5.60 -6.77
C ASP A 61 15.91 -6.94 -6.58
N GLU A 62 17.04 -7.13 -7.27
CA GLU A 62 17.81 -8.38 -7.28
C GLU A 62 18.28 -8.79 -5.89
N ASP A 63 18.73 -7.81 -5.10
CA ASP A 63 19.23 -8.03 -3.73
C ASP A 63 18.10 -8.44 -2.77
N ARG A 64 16.84 -8.16 -3.14
CA ARG A 64 15.67 -8.43 -2.30
C ARG A 64 14.87 -9.66 -2.75
N GLN A 65 15.25 -10.32 -3.84
CA GLN A 65 14.49 -11.46 -4.40
C GLN A 65 14.36 -12.65 -3.45
N HIS A 66 15.34 -12.85 -2.56
CA HIS A 66 15.28 -13.88 -1.51
C HIS A 66 14.05 -13.76 -0.59
N TYR A 67 13.35 -12.62 -0.60
CA TYR A 67 12.05 -12.47 0.07
C TYR A 67 11.05 -13.54 -0.37
N TRP A 68 11.05 -13.88 -1.65
CA TRP A 68 10.09 -14.81 -2.25
C TRP A 68 10.38 -16.28 -1.92
N GLU A 69 11.52 -16.56 -1.27
CA GLU A 69 11.88 -17.89 -0.76
C GLU A 69 11.28 -18.16 0.64
N GLN A 70 10.73 -17.13 1.29
CA GLN A 70 10.09 -17.24 2.60
C GLN A 70 8.83 -18.13 2.56
N PRO A 71 8.47 -18.78 3.69
CA PRO A 71 7.23 -19.52 3.80
C PRO A 71 6.00 -18.67 3.47
N ARG A 72 4.99 -19.29 2.83
CA ARG A 72 3.73 -18.61 2.46
C ARG A 72 3.04 -17.93 3.65
N GLU A 73 3.13 -18.55 4.83
CA GLU A 73 2.57 -18.01 6.08
C GLU A 73 3.20 -16.66 6.45
N HIS A 74 4.51 -16.51 6.24
CA HIS A 74 5.23 -15.26 6.48
C HIS A 74 4.78 -14.17 5.52
N ILE A 75 4.71 -14.50 4.21
CA ILE A 75 4.26 -13.58 3.16
C ILE A 75 2.82 -13.10 3.41
N ILE A 76 1.90 -14.01 3.75
CA ILE A 76 0.51 -13.65 4.08
C ILE A 76 0.49 -12.72 5.29
N GLY A 77 1.30 -13.01 6.31
CA GLY A 77 1.46 -12.13 7.47
C GLY A 77 1.91 -10.73 7.06
N ASP A 78 2.92 -10.61 6.21
CA ASP A 78 3.42 -9.31 5.74
C ASP A 78 2.38 -8.54 4.95
N VAL A 79 1.63 -9.21 4.07
CA VAL A 79 0.53 -8.59 3.31
C VAL A 79 -0.52 -8.03 4.27
N LEU A 80 -0.88 -8.75 5.32
CA LEU A 80 -1.81 -8.26 6.34
C LEU A 80 -1.25 -7.04 7.08
N PHE A 81 0.04 -7.05 7.46
CA PHE A 81 0.68 -5.91 8.11
C PHE A 81 0.71 -4.67 7.21
N VAL A 82 1.00 -4.85 5.92
CA VAL A 82 0.95 -3.79 4.90
C VAL A 82 -0.45 -3.21 4.76
N ILE A 83 -1.47 -4.06 4.62
CA ILE A 83 -2.87 -3.64 4.49
C ILE A 83 -3.33 -2.88 5.74
N VAL A 84 -3.08 -3.43 6.92
CA VAL A 84 -3.46 -2.81 8.20
C VAL A 84 -2.70 -1.51 8.43
N GLY A 85 -1.40 -1.48 8.14
CA GLY A 85 -0.57 -0.27 8.23
C GLY A 85 -1.07 0.83 7.31
N ALA A 86 -1.40 0.51 6.06
CA ALA A 86 -1.91 1.47 5.11
C ALA A 86 -3.28 2.03 5.54
N ALA A 87 -4.18 1.15 5.97
CA ALA A 87 -5.51 1.54 6.43
C ALA A 87 -5.45 2.41 7.69
N LEU A 88 -4.67 1.99 8.71
CA LEU A 88 -4.53 2.75 9.95
C LEU A 88 -3.80 4.07 9.74
N GLY A 89 -2.68 4.07 9.01
CA GLY A 89 -1.88 5.27 8.80
C GLY A 89 -2.63 6.36 8.04
N SER A 90 -3.38 5.96 7.01
CA SER A 90 -4.21 6.89 6.25
C SER A 90 -5.42 7.37 7.04
N ALA A 91 -6.12 6.49 7.76
CA ALA A 91 -7.26 6.87 8.60
C ALA A 91 -6.85 7.83 9.73
N LEU A 92 -5.74 7.55 10.42
CA LEU A 92 -5.23 8.42 11.49
C LEU A 92 -4.85 9.80 10.97
N ALA A 93 -4.15 9.86 9.84
CA ALA A 93 -3.78 11.13 9.22
C ALA A 93 -5.01 11.92 8.78
N LEU A 94 -5.99 11.26 8.15
CA LEU A 94 -7.21 11.90 7.70
C LEU A 94 -8.02 12.47 8.87
N VAL A 95 -8.24 11.68 9.94
CA VAL A 95 -8.92 12.15 11.16
C VAL A 95 -8.17 13.31 11.81
N ALA A 96 -6.83 13.28 11.78
CA ALA A 96 -6.03 14.37 12.34
C ALA A 96 -6.17 15.68 11.55
N ILE A 97 -6.42 15.64 10.24
CA ILE A 97 -6.38 16.85 9.38
C ILE A 97 -7.75 17.32 8.87
N VAL A 98 -8.80 16.49 8.94
CA VAL A 98 -10.12 16.80 8.36
C VAL A 98 -10.74 18.08 8.93
N GLY A 99 -10.43 18.44 10.19
CA GLY A 99 -10.93 19.64 10.86
C GLY A 99 -10.17 20.94 10.53
N PHE A 100 -9.06 20.89 9.80
CA PHE A 100 -8.19 22.05 9.58
C PHE A 100 -8.60 22.93 8.38
N GLY A 101 -9.68 22.57 7.67
CA GLY A 101 -10.16 23.33 6.50
C GLY A 101 -9.17 23.32 5.32
N LEU A 102 -8.27 22.35 5.27
CA LEU A 102 -7.33 22.17 4.17
C LEU A 102 -8.07 21.79 2.88
N TRP A 103 -7.50 22.11 1.72
CA TRP A 103 -8.01 21.65 0.44
C TRP A 103 -8.03 20.11 0.40
N GLN A 104 -9.13 19.52 -0.06
CA GLN A 104 -9.34 18.07 -0.09
C GLN A 104 -8.17 17.27 -0.71
N ILE A 105 -7.69 17.68 -1.89
CA ILE A 105 -6.50 17.12 -2.55
C ILE A 105 -5.28 17.05 -1.61
N LEU A 106 -5.04 18.08 -0.80
CA LEU A 106 -3.92 18.10 0.13
C LEU A 106 -4.15 17.11 1.28
N GLN A 107 -5.38 17.00 1.77
CA GLN A 107 -5.74 16.00 2.79
C GLN A 107 -5.53 14.58 2.26
N ASP A 108 -5.96 14.32 1.03
CA ASP A 108 -5.80 13.03 0.36
C ASP A 108 -4.32 12.67 0.20
N ILE A 109 -3.49 13.60 -0.27
CA ILE A 109 -2.04 13.38 -0.41
C ILE A 109 -1.39 13.06 0.93
N ILE A 110 -1.75 13.78 1.99
CA ILE A 110 -1.21 13.54 3.34
C ILE A 110 -1.65 12.18 3.85
N ALA A 111 -2.93 11.82 3.70
CA ALA A 111 -3.46 10.53 4.12
C ALA A 111 -2.81 9.37 3.35
N MET A 112 -2.65 9.52 2.02
CA MET A 112 -1.95 8.54 1.19
C MET A 112 -0.50 8.37 1.62
N GLY A 113 0.21 9.48 1.84
CA GLY A 113 1.60 9.48 2.30
C GLY A 113 1.74 8.77 3.65
N ALA A 114 0.91 9.14 4.63
CA ALA A 114 0.94 8.54 5.96
C ALA A 114 0.62 7.04 5.95
N GLY A 115 -0.41 6.63 5.20
CA GLY A 115 -0.77 5.23 5.03
C GLY A 115 0.38 4.44 4.41
N PHE A 116 0.93 4.92 3.31
CA PHE A 116 2.07 4.26 2.66
C PHE A 116 3.29 4.17 3.57
N MET A 117 3.65 5.26 4.24
CA MET A 117 4.81 5.29 5.15
C MET A 117 4.66 4.32 6.32
N LEU A 118 3.47 4.24 6.93
CA LEU A 118 3.24 3.31 8.04
C LEU A 118 3.27 1.85 7.55
N SER A 119 2.61 1.57 6.42
CA SER A 119 2.66 0.27 5.76
C SER A 119 4.09 -0.17 5.43
N TRP A 120 4.87 0.72 4.80
CA TRP A 120 6.25 0.47 4.45
C TRP A 120 7.13 0.28 5.70
N GLY A 121 6.95 1.11 6.72
CA GLY A 121 7.65 0.98 7.99
C GLY A 121 7.37 -0.34 8.72
N LEU A 122 6.11 -0.80 8.71
CA LEU A 122 5.75 -2.12 9.26
C LEU A 122 6.36 -3.26 8.46
N PHE A 123 6.34 -3.17 7.13
CA PHE A 123 6.98 -4.16 6.26
C PHE A 123 8.49 -4.23 6.50
N TRP A 124 9.14 -3.06 6.58
CA TRP A 124 10.56 -2.92 6.87
C TRP A 124 10.93 -3.50 8.24
N TRP A 125 10.16 -3.16 9.28
CA TRP A 125 10.38 -3.67 10.64
C TRP A 125 10.23 -5.20 10.71
N ARG A 126 9.27 -5.76 9.98
CA ARG A 126 9.02 -7.20 9.95
C ARG A 126 10.05 -7.97 9.12
N ASN A 127 10.70 -7.31 8.17
CA ASN A 127 11.67 -7.91 7.25
C ASN A 127 13.05 -7.22 7.28
N PRO A 128 13.71 -7.11 8.46
CA PRO A 128 14.96 -6.36 8.60
C PRO A 128 16.10 -6.96 7.78
N ASN A 129 16.08 -8.27 7.54
CA ASN A 129 17.10 -8.96 6.76
C ASN A 129 17.15 -8.50 5.30
N LEU A 130 16.02 -8.04 4.73
CA LEU A 130 15.97 -7.53 3.35
C LEU A 130 16.72 -6.20 3.18
N TYR A 131 16.98 -5.50 4.27
CA TYR A 131 17.53 -4.13 4.26
C TYR A 131 18.88 -4.00 4.98
N ARG A 132 19.38 -5.09 5.59
CA ARG A 132 20.69 -5.08 6.28
C ARG A 132 21.87 -5.18 5.32
N TYR A 133 21.70 -5.79 4.15
CA TYR A 133 22.77 -5.93 3.16
C TYR A 133 23.19 -4.60 2.49
N GLU A 134 22.42 -3.53 2.64
CA GLU A 134 22.77 -2.19 2.13
C GLU A 134 23.69 -1.40 3.10
N ALA A 135 23.94 -1.91 4.32
CA ALA A 135 24.66 -1.20 5.38
C ALA A 135 26.08 -1.72 5.66
N GLU A 136 26.55 -2.71 4.89
CA GLU A 136 27.93 -3.23 4.89
C GLU A 136 28.60 -2.95 3.54
#